data_AF-D8SU83-F1
#
_entry.id   AF-D8SU83-F1
#
_cell.length_a   1.000
_cell.length_b   1.000
_cell.length_c   1.000
_cell.angle_alpha   90.00
_cell.angle_beta   90.00
_cell.angle_gamma   90.00
#
_symmetry.space_group_name_H-M   'P 1'
#
loop_
_entity.id
_entity.type
_entity.pdbx_description
1 polymer ?
#
loop_
_entity_poly.entity_id
_entity_poly.type
_entity_poly.pdbx_seq_one_letter_code
_entity_poly.pdbx_strand_id
1 'polypeptide(L)'
;SKSSLEKIKKQLSAGSGNSALQGPLFKRSETLRKWNQRWFTLDPATGKMEYRLDRGDLSSRGQIYFDADSTITLSPINFHGAKKYDGCCFYIGTPNKKEYYLCAESQAVARAWVATLRASSLVLKAHKEAVNSLSGNGAAKLGTVAAVVTAANTVAKEAAKDIASEMQTSIKATLSGKSSQTASGDGGMDNVSIMKETLRVKDEELHQLSRELRTRDVTIKELADRLSETADAAEAAARAAHAMDKERKAARAEADRALKELDDRTKVARLQLKAGEERYAAVMRERDEALVEAQRWQKELAKAREQMLLMEAARIR
;
A
#
# COMPACT_ATOMS: atom_id res chain seq x y z
N SER A 1 8.02 9.95 11.51
CA SER A 1 6.67 9.38 11.32
C SER A 1 6.57 8.40 10.13
N LYS A 2 7.18 8.67 8.95
CA LYS A 2 7.12 7.78 7.77
C LYS A 2 7.64 6.34 8.00
N SER A 3 8.71 6.17 8.78
CA SER A 3 9.30 4.85 9.09
C SER A 3 8.35 3.95 9.90
N SER A 4 7.60 4.51 10.85
CA SER A 4 6.64 3.73 11.66
C SER A 4 5.45 3.27 10.82
N LEU A 5 4.98 4.10 9.90
CA LEU A 5 3.85 3.80 9.02
C LEU A 5 4.21 2.69 8.01
N GLU A 6 5.43 2.70 7.47
CA GLU A 6 5.94 1.62 6.62
C GLU A 6 6.20 0.32 7.40
N LYS A 7 6.68 0.40 8.65
CA LYS A 7 6.77 -0.77 9.54
C LYS A 7 5.40 -1.35 9.87
N ILE A 8 4.40 -0.50 10.12
CA ILE A 8 3.00 -0.90 10.33
C ILE A 8 2.46 -1.57 9.06
N LYS A 9 2.62 -0.97 7.88
CA LYS A 9 2.22 -1.60 6.61
C LYS A 9 2.89 -2.96 6.40
N LYS A 10 4.20 -3.07 6.69
CA LYS A 10 4.97 -4.31 6.51
C LYS A 10 4.57 -5.41 7.50
N GLN A 11 4.23 -5.06 8.74
CA GLN A 11 3.71 -6.03 9.71
C GLN A 11 2.27 -6.44 9.43
N LEU A 12 1.45 -5.54 8.87
CA LEU A 12 0.08 -5.82 8.44
C LEU A 12 0.05 -6.66 7.15
N SER A 13 0.97 -6.42 6.20
CA SER A 13 1.07 -7.20 4.97
C SER A 13 1.66 -8.58 5.18
N ALA A 14 2.48 -8.78 6.23
CA ALA A 14 3.01 -10.09 6.60
C ALA A 14 1.94 -11.13 7.01
N GLY A 15 0.70 -10.69 7.29
CA GLY A 15 -0.46 -11.58 7.52
C GLY A 15 -1.40 -11.74 6.31
N SER A 16 -1.20 -10.99 5.23
CA SER A 16 -2.16 -10.81 4.13
C SER A 16 -2.13 -11.92 3.07
N GLY A 17 -1.24 -12.92 3.21
CA GLY A 17 -1.05 -13.99 2.22
C GLY A 17 -1.92 -15.23 2.42
N ASN A 18 -2.61 -15.36 3.56
CA ASN A 18 -3.43 -16.53 3.86
C ASN A 18 -4.91 -16.16 3.80
N SER A 19 -5.60 -16.56 2.74
CA SER A 19 -7.07 -16.57 2.71
C SER A 19 -7.58 -17.39 3.89
N ALA A 20 -8.12 -16.70 4.90
CA ALA A 20 -8.41 -17.34 6.18
C ALA A 20 -9.58 -18.33 6.08
N LEU A 21 -10.49 -18.12 5.11
CA LEU A 21 -11.57 -19.05 4.81
C LEU A 21 -11.79 -19.14 3.31
N GLN A 22 -12.02 -20.36 2.83
CA GLN A 22 -12.35 -20.62 1.43
C GLN A 22 -13.34 -21.78 1.32
N GLY A 23 -14.16 -21.76 0.27
CA GLY A 23 -15.15 -22.81 0.06
C GLY A 23 -16.22 -22.45 -0.96
N PRO A 24 -17.08 -23.42 -1.31
CA PRO A 24 -18.19 -23.19 -2.21
C PRO A 24 -19.30 -22.41 -1.49
N LEU A 25 -19.87 -21.42 -2.19
CA LEU A 25 -21.10 -20.76 -1.81
C LEU A 25 -21.95 -20.52 -3.05
N PHE A 26 -23.26 -20.48 -2.87
CA PHE A 26 -24.20 -19.99 -3.86
C PHE A 26 -24.34 -18.48 -3.70
N LYS A 27 -24.03 -17.73 -4.75
CA LYS A 27 -24.27 -16.29 -4.83
C LYS A 27 -25.54 -16.01 -5.63
N ARG A 28 -26.43 -15.17 -5.10
CA ARG A 28 -27.58 -14.71 -5.89
C ARG A 28 -27.11 -13.74 -6.98
N SER A 29 -27.56 -13.97 -8.21
CA SER A 29 -27.40 -12.97 -9.27
C SER A 29 -28.29 -11.78 -8.98
N GLU A 30 -27.80 -10.59 -9.35
CA GLU A 30 -28.50 -9.34 -9.10
C GLU A 30 -29.72 -9.21 -10.04
N THR A 31 -29.51 -9.45 -11.34
CA THR A 31 -30.54 -9.34 -12.37
C THR A 31 -31.52 -10.52 -12.36
N LEU A 32 -31.00 -11.75 -12.43
CA LEU A 32 -31.85 -12.94 -12.63
C LEU A 32 -32.38 -13.53 -11.32
N ARG A 33 -31.92 -13.03 -10.16
CA ARG A 33 -32.22 -13.56 -8.83
C ARG A 33 -32.04 -15.09 -8.76
N LYS A 34 -31.04 -15.64 -9.44
CA LYS A 34 -30.73 -17.09 -9.43
C LYS A 34 -29.49 -17.38 -8.60
N TRP A 35 -29.49 -18.50 -7.90
CA TRP A 35 -28.32 -19.00 -7.19
C TRP A 35 -27.28 -19.52 -8.17
N ASN A 36 -26.04 -19.07 -7.99
CA ASN A 36 -24.89 -19.47 -8.78
C ASN A 36 -23.78 -19.95 -7.85
N GLN A 37 -23.42 -21.22 -7.94
CA GLN A 37 -22.30 -21.75 -7.18
C GLN A 37 -21.00 -21.10 -7.63
N ARG A 38 -20.20 -20.64 -6.69
CA ARG A 38 -18.87 -20.06 -6.90
C ARG A 38 -17.95 -20.50 -5.78
N TRP A 39 -16.66 -20.57 -6.07
CA TRP A 39 -15.65 -20.75 -5.05
C TRP A 39 -15.23 -19.40 -4.49
N PHE A 40 -15.40 -19.21 -3.18
CA PHE A 40 -15.06 -17.98 -2.47
C PHE A 40 -13.77 -18.11 -1.68
N THR A 41 -13.02 -17.02 -1.59
CA THR A 41 -11.87 -16.84 -0.71
C THR A 41 -12.00 -15.52 0.04
N LEU A 42 -11.84 -15.54 1.36
CA LEU A 42 -11.92 -14.38 2.23
C LEU A 42 -10.53 -13.97 2.74
N ASP A 43 -10.23 -12.69 2.62
CA ASP A 43 -9.14 -12.01 3.32
C ASP A 43 -9.71 -11.19 4.49
N PRO A 44 -9.53 -11.64 5.75
CA PRO A 44 -10.04 -10.94 6.93
C PRO A 44 -9.42 -9.57 7.18
N ALA A 45 -8.19 -9.35 6.75
CA ALA A 45 -7.47 -8.12 7.04
C ALA A 45 -7.96 -6.95 6.18
N THR A 46 -8.47 -7.24 4.98
CA THR A 46 -8.92 -6.24 4.02
C THR A 46 -10.44 -6.18 3.87
N GLY A 47 -11.18 -7.18 4.37
CA GLY A 47 -12.61 -7.31 4.12
C GLY A 47 -12.94 -7.68 2.67
N LYS A 48 -11.96 -8.20 1.92
CA LYS A 48 -12.13 -8.63 0.53
C LYS A 48 -12.57 -10.09 0.50
N MET A 49 -13.72 -10.36 -0.10
CA MET A 49 -14.13 -11.69 -0.55
C MET A 49 -14.05 -11.76 -2.07
N GLU A 50 -13.19 -12.62 -2.58
CA GLU A 50 -13.07 -12.88 -4.02
C GLU A 50 -13.80 -14.17 -4.39
N TYR A 51 -14.42 -14.20 -5.57
CA TYR A 51 -15.10 -15.39 -6.06
C TYR A 51 -14.72 -15.73 -7.49
N ARG A 52 -14.68 -17.04 -7.77
CA ARG A 52 -14.30 -17.66 -9.05
C ARG A 52 -15.29 -18.78 -9.40
N LEU A 53 -15.22 -19.31 -10.63
CA LEU A 53 -16.14 -20.37 -11.03
C LEU A 53 -15.81 -21.63 -10.22
N ASP A 54 -14.53 -22.04 -10.25
CA ASP A 54 -14.02 -23.19 -9.51
C ASP A 54 -12.78 -22.86 -8.66
N ARG A 55 -12.42 -23.79 -7.76
CA ARG A 55 -11.26 -23.64 -6.86
C ARG A 55 -9.94 -23.43 -7.61
N GLY A 56 -9.77 -24.12 -8.74
CA GLY A 56 -8.55 -24.10 -9.55
C GLY A 56 -8.44 -22.92 -10.52
N ASP A 57 -9.48 -22.10 -10.64
CA ASP A 57 -9.43 -20.97 -11.55
C ASP A 57 -8.47 -19.89 -11.06
N LEU A 58 -7.63 -19.41 -11.98
CA LEU A 58 -6.72 -18.29 -11.77
C LEU A 58 -7.42 -16.94 -11.96
N SER A 59 -8.50 -16.90 -12.75
CA SER A 59 -9.26 -15.67 -13.01
C SER A 59 -10.35 -15.47 -11.96
N SER A 60 -10.34 -14.32 -11.29
CA SER A 60 -11.46 -13.94 -10.43
C SER A 60 -12.65 -13.48 -11.27
N ARG A 61 -13.84 -13.97 -10.91
CA ARG A 61 -15.11 -13.57 -11.52
C ARG A 61 -15.66 -12.29 -10.91
N GLY A 62 -15.19 -11.94 -9.72
CA GLY A 62 -15.52 -10.69 -9.07
C GLY A 62 -15.19 -10.72 -7.59
N GLN A 63 -15.54 -9.62 -6.92
CA GLN A 63 -15.20 -9.37 -5.53
C GLN A 63 -16.33 -8.68 -4.79
N ILE A 64 -16.41 -8.96 -3.50
CA ILE A 64 -17.29 -8.33 -2.52
C ILE A 64 -16.39 -7.68 -1.48
N TYR A 65 -16.57 -6.38 -1.29
CA TYR A 65 -15.93 -5.65 -0.21
C TYR A 65 -16.95 -5.39 0.88
N PHE A 66 -16.56 -5.67 2.12
CA PHE A 66 -17.26 -5.22 3.31
C PHE A 66 -16.27 -4.49 4.21
N ASP A 67 -16.79 -3.61 5.04
CA ASP A 67 -16.03 -2.76 5.96
C ASP A 67 -16.57 -2.92 7.40
N ALA A 68 -16.00 -2.14 8.31
CA ALA A 68 -16.38 -2.14 9.72
C ALA A 68 -17.86 -1.78 9.99
N ASP A 69 -18.51 -1.11 9.03
CA ASP A 69 -19.88 -0.62 9.16
C ASP A 69 -20.87 -1.50 8.36
N SER A 70 -20.39 -2.58 7.75
CA SER A 70 -21.19 -3.51 6.98
C SER A 70 -22.02 -4.43 7.88
N THR A 71 -23.24 -4.74 7.44
CA THR A 71 -24.17 -5.62 8.14
C THR A 71 -24.01 -7.06 7.64
N ILE A 72 -23.78 -8.01 8.54
CA ILE A 72 -23.67 -9.43 8.22
C ILE A 72 -24.72 -10.22 9.02
N THR A 73 -25.68 -10.80 8.32
CA THR A 73 -26.85 -11.43 8.94
C THR A 73 -27.10 -12.81 8.35
N LEU A 74 -27.21 -13.80 9.24
CA LEU A 74 -27.71 -15.13 8.91
C LEU A 74 -29.24 -15.07 8.84
N SER A 75 -29.81 -15.60 7.76
CA SER A 75 -31.26 -15.70 7.59
C SER A 75 -31.75 -17.05 8.11
N PRO A 76 -32.77 -17.10 8.99
CA PRO A 76 -33.38 -18.35 9.43
C PRO A 76 -34.17 -19.05 8.30
N ILE A 77 -34.57 -18.30 7.28
CA ILE A 77 -35.38 -18.79 6.15
C ILE A 77 -34.65 -18.61 4.83
N ASN A 78 -34.88 -19.52 3.88
CA ASN A 78 -34.35 -19.38 2.53
C ASN A 78 -35.07 -18.27 1.74
N PHE A 79 -34.29 -17.39 1.09
CA PHE A 79 -34.80 -16.33 0.21
C PHE A 79 -35.53 -16.85 -1.06
N HIS A 80 -35.41 -18.15 -1.38
CA HIS A 80 -36.01 -18.80 -2.54
C HIS A 80 -37.15 -19.78 -2.20
N GLY A 81 -37.55 -19.88 -0.92
CA GLY A 81 -38.68 -20.72 -0.49
C GLY A 81 -38.43 -22.23 -0.46
N ALA A 82 -37.28 -22.71 -0.95
CA ALA A 82 -36.92 -24.12 -0.82
C ALA A 82 -36.42 -24.41 0.60
N LYS A 83 -37.22 -25.14 1.39
CA LYS A 83 -36.96 -25.45 2.81
C LYS A 83 -35.59 -26.11 3.08
N LYS A 84 -35.05 -26.83 2.10
CA LYS A 84 -33.73 -27.49 2.21
C LYS A 84 -32.56 -26.52 2.45
N TYR A 85 -32.75 -25.22 2.21
CA TYR A 85 -31.74 -24.19 2.46
C TYR A 85 -32.14 -23.23 3.60
N ASP A 86 -33.14 -23.59 4.41
CA ASP A 86 -33.48 -22.81 5.60
C ASP A 86 -32.30 -22.79 6.57
N GLY A 87 -31.97 -21.61 7.08
CA GLY A 87 -30.77 -21.38 7.89
C GLY A 87 -29.44 -21.45 7.12
N CYS A 88 -29.44 -21.78 5.82
CA CYS A 88 -28.22 -21.83 4.99
C CYS A 88 -27.92 -20.48 4.31
N CYS A 89 -28.89 -19.56 4.32
CA CYS A 89 -28.81 -18.27 3.65
C CYS A 89 -28.26 -17.19 4.58
N PHE A 90 -27.45 -16.28 4.05
CA PHE A 90 -26.99 -15.09 4.76
C PHE A 90 -26.82 -13.93 3.78
N TYR A 91 -26.73 -12.71 4.28
CA TYR A 91 -26.45 -11.55 3.43
C TYR A 91 -25.43 -10.60 4.05
N ILE A 92 -24.79 -9.86 3.17
CA ILE A 92 -23.83 -8.79 3.48
C ILE A 92 -24.40 -7.50 2.90
N GLY A 93 -24.76 -6.55 3.77
CA GLY A 93 -25.16 -5.20 3.39
C GLY A 93 -24.00 -4.24 3.61
N THR A 94 -23.60 -3.51 2.58
CA THR A 94 -22.51 -2.53 2.65
C THR A 94 -23.06 -1.10 2.84
N PRO A 95 -22.27 -0.16 3.39
CA PRO A 95 -22.73 1.22 3.61
C PRO A 95 -23.16 1.96 2.33
N ASN A 96 -22.64 1.57 1.17
CA ASN A 96 -23.08 2.09 -0.13
C ASN A 96 -24.38 1.45 -0.65
N LYS A 97 -25.19 0.84 0.24
CA LYS A 97 -26.49 0.21 -0.04
C LYS A 97 -26.44 -0.96 -1.02
N LYS A 98 -25.28 -1.61 -1.17
CA LYS A 98 -25.17 -2.82 -1.97
C LYS A 98 -25.40 -4.04 -1.09
N GLU A 99 -26.26 -4.93 -1.54
CA GLU A 99 -26.63 -6.12 -0.81
C GLU A 99 -26.20 -7.38 -1.56
N TYR A 100 -25.51 -8.26 -0.86
CA TYR A 100 -25.06 -9.54 -1.41
C TYR A 100 -25.76 -10.66 -0.66
N TYR A 101 -26.54 -11.46 -1.40
CA TYR A 101 -27.23 -12.62 -0.86
C TYR A 101 -26.43 -13.88 -1.19
N LEU A 102 -26.14 -14.66 -0.17
CA LEU A 102 -25.30 -15.85 -0.21
C LEU A 102 -26.05 -17.02 0.44
N CYS A 103 -25.76 -18.24 -0.02
CA CYS A 103 -26.30 -19.46 0.56
C CYS A 103 -25.20 -20.51 0.59
N ALA A 104 -25.08 -21.21 1.72
CA ALA A 104 -24.22 -22.37 1.87
C ALA A 104 -24.94 -23.68 1.52
N GLU A 105 -24.18 -24.76 1.42
CA GLU A 105 -24.73 -26.11 1.25
C GLU A 105 -25.44 -26.62 2.53
N SER A 106 -24.94 -26.21 3.71
CA SER A 106 -25.52 -26.57 5.01
C SER A 106 -25.56 -25.40 5.98
N GLN A 107 -26.40 -25.55 7.02
CA GLN A 107 -26.54 -24.54 8.08
C GLN A 107 -25.23 -24.35 8.87
N ALA A 108 -24.47 -25.43 9.07
CA ALA A 108 -23.17 -25.37 9.74
C ALA A 108 -22.18 -24.53 8.93
N VAL A 109 -22.09 -24.76 7.61
CA VAL A 109 -21.25 -23.97 6.71
C VAL A 109 -21.69 -22.50 6.69
N ALA A 110 -23.00 -22.21 6.64
CA ALA A 110 -23.50 -20.84 6.69
C ALA A 110 -23.09 -20.11 7.99
N ARG A 111 -23.23 -20.78 9.14
CA ARG A 111 -22.78 -20.24 10.44
C ARG A 111 -21.28 -20.00 10.46
N ALA A 112 -20.47 -20.93 9.93
CA ALA A 112 -19.02 -20.82 9.85
C ALA A 112 -18.59 -19.59 9.03
N TRP A 113 -19.21 -19.37 7.87
CA TRP A 113 -18.99 -18.17 7.06
C TRP A 113 -19.41 -16.89 7.79
N VAL A 114 -20.61 -16.84 8.37
CA VAL A 114 -21.11 -15.65 9.09
C VAL A 114 -20.25 -15.31 10.30
N ALA A 115 -19.82 -16.31 11.08
CA ALA A 115 -18.94 -16.12 12.23
C ALA A 115 -17.60 -15.52 11.80
N THR A 116 -17.00 -16.07 10.74
CA THR A 116 -15.72 -15.59 10.23
C THR A 116 -15.83 -14.17 9.67
N LEU A 117 -16.89 -13.86 8.92
CA LEU A 117 -17.12 -12.51 8.38
C LEU A 117 -17.31 -11.46 9.48
N ARG A 118 -18.04 -11.81 10.54
CA ARG A 118 -18.21 -10.94 11.71
C ARG A 118 -16.89 -10.73 12.44
N ALA A 119 -16.08 -11.78 12.60
CA ALA A 119 -14.75 -11.65 13.18
C ALA A 119 -13.83 -10.75 12.34
N SER A 120 -13.87 -10.88 11.01
CA SER A 120 -13.18 -9.97 10.09
C SER A 120 -13.66 -8.52 10.24
N SER A 121 -14.96 -8.29 10.42
CA SER A 121 -15.50 -6.93 10.64
C SER A 121 -14.96 -6.30 11.93
N LEU A 122 -14.74 -7.10 12.98
CA LEU A 122 -14.09 -6.64 14.22
C LEU A 122 -12.62 -6.27 13.98
N VAL A 123 -11.89 -7.02 13.14
CA VAL A 123 -10.53 -6.66 12.72
C VAL A 123 -10.53 -5.30 12.01
N LEU A 124 -11.41 -5.12 11.03
CA LEU A 124 -11.53 -3.86 10.28
C LEU A 124 -11.88 -2.69 11.19
N LYS A 125 -12.76 -2.91 12.18
CA LYS A 125 -13.11 -1.90 13.19
C LYS A 125 -11.92 -1.53 14.06
N ALA A 126 -11.19 -2.51 14.59
CA ALA A 126 -9.99 -2.27 15.40
C ALA A 126 -8.91 -1.50 14.60
N HIS A 127 -8.75 -1.83 13.31
CA HIS A 127 -7.85 -1.09 12.42
C HIS A 127 -8.30 0.37 12.23
N LYS A 128 -9.59 0.60 11.94
CA LYS A 128 -10.17 1.95 11.77
C LYS A 128 -9.97 2.80 13.03
N GLU A 129 -10.22 2.24 14.21
CA GLU A 129 -10.03 2.91 15.50
C GLU A 129 -8.55 3.24 15.80
N ALA A 130 -7.64 2.31 15.49
CA ALA A 130 -6.21 2.52 15.66
C ALA A 130 -5.68 3.65 14.76
N VAL A 131 -6.12 3.70 13.51
CA VAL A 131 -5.75 4.76 12.55
C VAL A 131 -6.31 6.13 12.97
N ASN A 132 -7.58 6.19 13.37
CA ASN A 132 -8.21 7.44 13.79
C ASN A 132 -7.60 8.01 15.08
N SER A 133 -6.97 7.17 15.90
CA SER A 133 -6.45 7.57 17.21
C SER A 133 -4.93 7.76 17.27
N LEU A 134 -4.26 8.06 16.15
CA LEU A 134 -2.79 8.22 16.06
C LEU A 134 -2.19 9.39 16.88
N SER A 135 -3.01 10.10 17.66
CA SER A 135 -2.57 11.00 18.74
C SER A 135 -2.48 10.23 20.07
N GLY A 136 -1.27 9.76 20.43
CA GLY A 136 -0.88 9.65 21.84
C GLY A 136 -1.00 8.30 22.60
N ASN A 137 -1.22 7.14 21.96
CA ASN A 137 -1.08 5.82 22.65
C ASN A 137 -0.96 4.62 21.67
N GLY A 138 0.07 4.61 20.81
CA GLY A 138 0.19 3.64 19.71
C GLY A 138 0.43 2.18 20.12
N ALA A 139 1.21 1.91 21.17
CA ALA A 139 1.66 0.55 21.50
C ALA A 139 0.53 -0.35 22.06
N ALA A 140 -0.27 0.14 23.01
CA ALA A 140 -1.39 -0.62 23.58
C ALA A 140 -2.49 -0.93 22.55
N LYS A 141 -2.72 0.00 21.61
CA LYS A 141 -3.73 -0.14 20.55
C LYS A 141 -3.29 -1.14 19.47
N LEU A 142 -2.00 -1.18 19.14
CA LEU A 142 -1.43 -2.23 18.28
C LEU A 142 -1.56 -3.62 18.90
N GLY A 143 -1.38 -3.74 20.22
CA GLY A 143 -1.64 -4.99 20.95
C GLY A 143 -3.09 -5.44 20.85
N THR A 144 -4.04 -4.50 20.89
CA THR A 144 -5.48 -4.79 20.72
C THR A 144 -5.78 -5.29 19.30
N VAL A 145 -5.24 -4.63 18.27
CA VAL A 145 -5.38 -5.07 16.88
C VAL A 145 -4.82 -6.47 16.68
N ALA A 146 -3.62 -6.75 17.20
CA ALA A 146 -2.99 -8.06 17.10
C ALA A 146 -3.84 -9.17 17.77
N ALA A 147 -4.40 -8.90 18.95
CA ALA A 147 -5.28 -9.85 19.65
C ALA A 147 -6.56 -10.15 18.85
N VAL A 148 -7.20 -9.12 18.28
CA VAL A 148 -8.42 -9.27 17.46
C VAL A 148 -8.13 -10.05 16.17
N VAL A 149 -7.00 -9.78 15.51
CA VAL A 149 -6.54 -10.54 14.33
C VAL A 149 -6.30 -12.01 14.68
N THR A 150 -5.62 -12.30 15.78
CA THR A 150 -5.40 -13.68 16.23
C THR A 150 -6.73 -14.38 16.52
N ALA A 151 -7.67 -13.73 17.20
CA ALA A 151 -9.00 -14.29 17.45
C ALA A 151 -9.76 -14.58 16.16
N ALA A 152 -9.76 -13.65 15.20
CA ALA A 152 -10.40 -13.86 13.91
C ALA A 152 -9.78 -15.02 13.11
N ASN A 153 -8.46 -15.16 13.15
CA ASN A 153 -7.76 -16.28 12.53
C ASN A 153 -8.09 -17.63 13.19
N THR A 154 -8.27 -17.67 14.52
CA THR A 154 -8.73 -18.88 15.22
C THR A 154 -10.13 -19.28 14.77
N VAL A 155 -11.07 -18.33 14.73
CA VAL A 155 -12.44 -18.57 14.22
C VAL A 155 -12.41 -19.08 12.78
N ALA A 156 -11.58 -18.47 11.92
CA ALA A 156 -11.46 -18.89 10.53
C ALA A 156 -10.89 -20.31 10.38
N LYS A 157 -9.89 -20.68 11.19
CA LYS A 157 -9.32 -22.03 11.22
C LYS A 157 -10.33 -23.08 11.70
N GLU A 158 -11.15 -22.76 12.68
CA GLU A 158 -12.23 -23.65 13.15
C GLU A 158 -13.32 -23.79 12.09
N ALA A 159 -13.79 -22.67 11.53
CA ALA A 159 -14.74 -22.64 10.42
C ALA A 159 -14.27 -23.46 9.22
N ALA A 160 -12.98 -23.41 8.89
CA ALA A 160 -12.41 -24.20 7.79
C ALA A 160 -12.51 -25.72 8.03
N LYS A 161 -12.42 -26.17 9.30
CA LYS A 161 -12.62 -27.58 9.64
C LYS A 161 -14.07 -28.00 9.42
N ASP A 162 -15.03 -27.18 9.86
CA ASP A 162 -16.47 -27.44 9.68
C ASP A 162 -16.84 -27.56 8.20
N ILE A 163 -16.31 -26.66 7.37
CA ILE A 163 -16.52 -26.71 5.91
C ILE A 163 -15.92 -27.98 5.32
N ALA A 164 -14.71 -28.37 5.74
CA ALA A 164 -14.05 -29.56 5.23
C ALA A 164 -14.79 -30.86 5.63
N SER A 165 -15.28 -30.96 6.87
CA SER A 165 -16.03 -32.15 7.33
C SER A 165 -17.37 -32.32 6.60
N GLU A 166 -18.06 -31.21 6.34
CA GLU A 166 -19.32 -31.23 5.59
C GLU A 166 -19.09 -31.61 4.12
N MET A 167 -18.03 -31.08 3.50
CA MET A 167 -17.65 -31.43 2.13
C MET A 167 -17.31 -32.91 1.98
N GLN A 168 -16.60 -33.51 2.95
CA GLN A 168 -16.32 -34.96 2.95
C GLN A 168 -17.60 -35.80 3.08
N THR A 169 -18.55 -35.34 3.89
CA THR A 169 -19.84 -36.02 4.09
C THR A 169 -20.69 -36.01 2.81
N SER A 170 -20.75 -34.86 2.10
CA SER A 170 -21.45 -34.71 0.82
C SER A 170 -20.85 -35.61 -0.28
N ILE A 171 -19.52 -35.71 -0.34
CA ILE A 171 -18.82 -36.62 -1.28
C ILE A 171 -19.16 -38.09 -0.99
N LYS A 172 -19.14 -38.50 0.29
CA LYS A 172 -19.45 -39.88 0.70
C LYS A 172 -20.90 -40.25 0.38
N ALA A 173 -21.84 -39.33 0.57
CA ALA A 173 -23.25 -39.54 0.23
C ALA A 173 -23.46 -39.72 -1.29
N THR A 174 -22.77 -38.92 -2.11
CA THR A 174 -22.87 -39.00 -3.58
C THR A 174 -22.30 -40.31 -4.14
N LEU A 175 -21.22 -40.82 -3.55
CA LEU A 175 -20.61 -42.10 -3.95
C LEU A 175 -21.47 -43.32 -3.55
N SER A 176 -22.19 -43.23 -2.43
CA SER A 176 -23.07 -44.32 -1.96
C SER A 176 -24.41 -44.40 -2.71
N GLY A 177 -24.83 -43.35 -3.42
CA GLY A 177 -26.15 -43.27 -4.06
C GLY A 177 -26.26 -43.89 -5.47
N LYS A 178 -25.16 -44.40 -6.06
CA LYS A 178 -25.15 -44.97 -7.42
C LYS A 178 -25.23 -46.50 -7.48
N SER A 179 -25.44 -47.20 -6.36
CA SER A 179 -25.42 -48.67 -6.30
C SER A 179 -26.79 -49.37 -6.30
N SER A 180 -27.89 -48.70 -6.64
CA SER A 180 -29.19 -49.39 -6.79
C SER A 180 -30.02 -48.86 -7.97
N GLN A 181 -30.57 -49.80 -8.75
CA GLN A 181 -31.42 -49.69 -9.98
C GLN A 181 -30.59 -49.64 -11.28
N THR A 182 -30.74 -50.53 -12.27
CA THR A 182 -31.90 -51.32 -12.74
C THR A 182 -31.49 -52.60 -13.48
N ALA A 183 -32.26 -53.67 -13.28
CA ALA A 183 -32.44 -54.76 -14.25
C ALA A 183 -33.58 -54.41 -15.23
N SER A 184 -33.60 -55.10 -16.38
CA SER A 184 -34.64 -55.22 -17.43
C SER A 184 -34.66 -54.22 -18.60
N GLY A 185 -34.66 -54.77 -19.83
CA GLY A 185 -35.51 -54.28 -20.93
C GLY A 185 -34.82 -53.76 -22.20
N ASP A 186 -34.62 -54.69 -23.14
CA ASP A 186 -34.40 -54.62 -24.60
C ASP A 186 -34.55 -53.26 -25.36
N GLY A 187 -33.61 -53.06 -26.30
CA GLY A 187 -33.35 -51.82 -27.05
C GLY A 187 -31.85 -51.63 -27.26
N GLY A 188 -31.18 -52.68 -27.76
CA GLY A 188 -29.72 -52.84 -27.79
C GLY A 188 -28.97 -51.86 -28.69
N MET A 189 -28.85 -50.61 -28.26
CA MET A 189 -27.58 -49.90 -28.43
C MET A 189 -26.68 -50.45 -27.32
N ASP A 190 -25.85 -51.44 -27.68
CA ASP A 190 -25.03 -52.22 -26.76
C ASP A 190 -24.44 -51.32 -25.64
N ASN A 191 -24.98 -51.44 -24.43
CA ASN A 191 -24.53 -50.65 -23.27
C ASN A 191 -23.03 -50.84 -23.01
N VAL A 192 -22.45 -51.98 -23.43
CA VAL A 192 -21.01 -52.21 -23.39
C VAL A 192 -20.30 -51.35 -24.42
N SER A 193 -20.84 -51.18 -25.62
CA SER A 193 -20.32 -50.24 -26.64
C SER A 193 -20.43 -48.79 -26.20
N ILE A 194 -21.53 -48.37 -25.56
CA ILE A 194 -21.67 -47.02 -24.99
C ILE A 194 -20.63 -46.78 -23.89
N MET A 195 -20.44 -47.75 -22.99
CA MET A 195 -19.45 -47.65 -21.92
C MET A 195 -18.02 -47.62 -22.47
N LYS A 196 -17.70 -48.44 -23.47
CA LYS A 196 -16.39 -48.44 -24.15
C LYS A 196 -16.11 -47.10 -24.82
N GLU A 197 -17.07 -46.53 -25.55
CA GLU A 197 -16.90 -45.22 -26.18
C GLU A 197 -16.78 -44.11 -25.13
N THR A 198 -17.55 -44.18 -24.03
CA THR A 198 -17.44 -43.23 -22.92
C THR A 198 -16.05 -43.27 -22.27
N LEU A 199 -15.51 -44.47 -22.04
CA LEU A 199 -14.15 -44.63 -21.51
C LEU A 199 -13.10 -44.10 -22.49
N ARG A 200 -13.26 -44.37 -23.80
CA ARG A 200 -12.36 -43.85 -24.84
C ARG A 200 -12.36 -42.32 -24.89
N VAL A 201 -13.54 -41.70 -24.82
CA VAL A 201 -13.66 -40.23 -24.76
C VAL A 201 -13.02 -39.68 -23.49
N LYS A 202 -13.19 -40.33 -22.34
CA LYS A 202 -12.57 -39.92 -21.08
C LYS A 202 -11.05 -40.04 -21.10
N ASP A 203 -10.51 -41.09 -21.71
CA ASP A 203 -9.05 -41.24 -21.88
C ASP A 203 -8.49 -40.16 -22.81
N GLU A 204 -9.19 -39.81 -23.90
CA GLU A 204 -8.76 -38.70 -24.76
C GLU A 204 -8.85 -37.35 -24.04
N GLU A 205 -9.91 -37.09 -23.26
CA GLU A 205 -10.03 -35.90 -22.41
C GLU A 205 -8.88 -35.83 -21.40
N LEU A 206 -8.52 -36.94 -20.76
CA LEU A 206 -7.39 -37.02 -19.83
C LEU A 206 -6.05 -36.75 -20.53
N HIS A 207 -5.83 -37.31 -21.72
CA HIS A 207 -4.63 -37.04 -22.51
C HIS A 207 -4.56 -35.58 -22.94
N GLN A 208 -5.68 -34.98 -23.34
CA GLN A 208 -5.77 -33.56 -23.68
C GLN A 208 -5.47 -32.67 -22.48
N LEU A 209 -6.07 -32.93 -21.31
CA LEU A 209 -5.78 -32.21 -20.07
C LEU A 209 -4.32 -32.34 -19.66
N SER A 210 -3.71 -33.52 -19.84
CA SER A 210 -2.28 -33.74 -19.58
C SER A 210 -1.38 -32.90 -20.50
N ARG A 211 -1.74 -32.74 -21.77
CA ARG A 211 -1.03 -31.84 -22.71
C ARG A 211 -1.16 -30.38 -22.28
N GLU A 212 -2.37 -29.94 -21.97
CA GLU A 212 -2.63 -28.57 -21.53
C GLU A 212 -1.90 -28.22 -20.23
N LEU A 213 -1.83 -29.14 -19.27
CA LEU A 213 -1.06 -28.95 -18.03
C LEU A 213 0.42 -28.74 -18.33
N ARG A 214 1.03 -29.55 -19.19
CA ARG A 214 2.44 -29.37 -19.59
C ARG A 214 2.69 -28.01 -20.24
N THR A 215 1.78 -27.56 -21.12
CA THR A 215 1.90 -26.23 -21.73
C THR A 215 1.79 -25.12 -20.67
N ARG A 216 0.86 -25.23 -19.72
CA ARG A 216 0.74 -24.27 -18.61
C ARG A 216 1.97 -24.27 -17.71
N ASP A 217 2.57 -25.43 -17.43
CA ASP A 217 3.80 -25.53 -16.65
C ASP A 217 4.96 -24.78 -17.32
N VAL A 218 5.09 -24.89 -18.65
CA VAL A 218 6.08 -24.10 -19.43
C VAL A 218 5.80 -22.61 -19.29
N THR A 219 4.55 -22.17 -19.47
CA THR A 219 4.19 -20.75 -19.31
C THR A 219 4.43 -20.24 -17.89
N ILE A 220 4.14 -21.03 -16.86
CA ILE A 220 4.39 -20.67 -15.46
C ILE A 220 5.89 -20.48 -15.24
N LYS A 221 6.72 -21.37 -15.79
CA LYS A 221 8.17 -21.25 -15.70
C LYS A 221 8.68 -19.97 -16.37
N GLU A 222 8.23 -19.68 -17.59
CA GLU A 222 8.59 -18.44 -18.29
C GLU A 222 8.17 -17.17 -17.53
N LEU A 223 6.98 -17.19 -16.91
CA LEU A 223 6.52 -16.08 -16.08
C LEU A 223 7.35 -15.93 -14.81
N ALA A 224 7.75 -17.04 -14.18
CA ALA A 224 8.62 -17.02 -13.01
C ALA A 224 10.00 -16.44 -13.35
N ASP A 225 10.58 -16.85 -14.47
CA ASP A 225 11.87 -16.34 -14.95
C ASP A 225 11.81 -14.83 -15.20
N ARG A 226 10.77 -14.35 -15.90
CA ARG A 226 10.55 -12.90 -16.14
C ARG A 226 10.34 -12.11 -14.85
N LEU A 227 9.63 -12.68 -13.87
CA LEU A 227 9.45 -12.03 -12.57
C LEU A 227 10.77 -11.93 -11.81
N SER A 228 11.63 -12.94 -11.91
CA SER A 228 12.98 -12.90 -11.33
C SER A 228 13.83 -11.82 -11.98
N GLU A 229 13.88 -11.76 -13.32
CA GLU A 229 14.60 -10.70 -14.05
C GLU A 229 14.09 -9.29 -13.68
N THR A 230 12.78 -9.14 -13.54
CA THR A 230 12.17 -7.86 -13.13
C THR A 230 12.55 -7.49 -11.69
N ALA A 231 12.62 -8.47 -10.79
CA ALA A 231 13.04 -8.25 -9.41
C ALA A 231 14.50 -7.80 -9.32
N ASP A 232 15.39 -8.45 -10.08
CA ASP A 232 16.81 -8.10 -10.15
C ASP A 232 17.01 -6.68 -10.72
N ALA A 233 16.28 -6.34 -11.78
CA ALA A 233 16.30 -4.99 -12.37
C ALA A 233 15.78 -3.93 -11.39
N ALA A 234 14.71 -4.23 -10.65
CA ALA A 234 14.18 -3.33 -9.63
C ALA A 234 15.16 -3.12 -8.46
N GLU A 235 15.85 -4.18 -8.03
CA GLU A 235 16.87 -4.08 -7.00
C GLU A 235 18.07 -3.23 -7.46
N ALA A 236 18.56 -3.45 -8.69
CA ALA A 236 19.62 -2.64 -9.28
C ALA A 236 19.24 -1.15 -9.37
N ALA A 237 18.01 -0.86 -9.81
CA ALA A 237 17.48 0.50 -9.88
C ALA A 237 17.37 1.15 -8.48
N ALA A 238 16.92 0.40 -7.47
CA ALA A 238 16.86 0.88 -6.09
C ALA A 238 18.25 1.20 -5.53
N ARG A 239 19.24 0.33 -5.77
CA ARG A 239 20.63 0.55 -5.37
C ARG A 239 21.22 1.80 -6.03
N ALA A 240 20.99 1.98 -7.33
CA ALA A 240 21.41 3.17 -8.07
C ALA A 240 20.76 4.45 -7.51
N ALA A 241 19.44 4.44 -7.27
CA ALA A 241 18.73 5.58 -6.71
C ALA A 241 19.25 5.95 -5.31
N HIS A 242 19.57 4.97 -4.47
CA HIS A 242 20.17 5.19 -3.15
C HIS A 242 21.58 5.78 -3.23
N ALA A 243 22.41 5.31 -4.17
CA ALA A 243 23.74 5.88 -4.40
C ALA A 243 23.66 7.35 -4.85
N MET A 244 22.78 7.64 -5.82
CA MET A 244 22.56 9.00 -6.31
C MET A 244 22.02 9.94 -5.22
N ASP A 245 21.09 9.49 -4.36
CA ASP A 245 20.61 10.33 -3.25
C ASP A 245 21.71 10.61 -2.21
N LYS A 246 22.61 9.65 -1.98
CA LYS A 246 23.76 9.83 -1.10
C LYS A 246 24.73 10.88 -1.66
N GLU A 247 25.07 10.79 -2.94
CA GLU A 247 25.91 11.78 -3.63
C GLU A 247 25.27 13.16 -3.64
N ARG A 248 23.98 13.24 -3.96
CA ARG A 248 23.22 14.50 -3.93
C ARG A 248 23.26 15.15 -2.55
N LYS A 249 23.13 14.37 -1.48
CA LYS A 249 23.22 14.88 -0.10
C LYS A 249 24.62 15.38 0.23
N ALA A 250 25.66 14.67 -0.20
CA ALA A 250 27.05 15.10 0.00
C ALA A 250 27.33 16.41 -0.73
N ALA A 251 26.95 16.52 -2.02
CA ALA A 251 27.10 17.73 -2.82
C ALA A 251 26.36 18.93 -2.23
N ARG A 252 25.13 18.73 -1.71
CA ARG A 252 24.40 19.79 -1.00
C ARG A 252 25.13 20.26 0.25
N ALA A 253 25.63 19.33 1.06
CA ALA A 253 26.38 19.68 2.28
C ALA A 253 27.71 20.39 1.97
N GLU A 254 28.31 20.16 0.80
CA GLU A 254 29.48 20.89 0.32
C GLU A 254 29.12 22.30 -0.17
N ALA A 255 28.03 22.43 -0.94
CA ALA A 255 27.51 23.73 -1.38
C ALA A 255 27.15 24.63 -0.19
N ASP A 256 26.49 24.09 0.84
CA ASP A 256 26.14 24.83 2.05
C ASP A 256 27.40 25.33 2.80
N ARG A 257 28.46 24.51 2.84
CA ARG A 257 29.76 24.90 3.42
C ARG A 257 30.42 26.03 2.63
N ALA A 258 30.44 25.92 1.30
CA ALA A 258 31.01 26.94 0.43
C ALA A 258 30.24 28.27 0.52
N LEU A 259 28.90 28.23 0.59
CA LEU A 259 28.07 29.43 0.79
C LEU A 259 28.38 30.12 2.11
N LYS A 260 28.53 29.35 3.20
CA LYS A 260 28.91 29.91 4.50
C LYS A 260 30.29 30.57 4.46
N GLU A 261 31.26 29.91 3.83
CA GLU A 261 32.61 30.47 3.67
C GLU A 261 32.61 31.76 2.85
N LEU A 262 31.81 31.83 1.78
CA LEU A 262 31.66 33.04 0.97
C LEU A 262 31.00 34.19 1.77
N ASP A 263 29.99 33.89 2.58
CA ASP A 263 29.36 34.90 3.47
C ASP A 263 30.36 35.44 4.50
N ASP A 264 31.14 34.57 5.13
CA ASP A 264 32.18 34.95 6.09
C ASP A 264 33.28 35.81 5.42
N ARG A 265 33.76 35.41 4.23
CA ARG A 265 34.71 36.21 3.44
C ARG A 265 34.14 37.58 3.07
N THR A 266 32.86 37.64 2.69
CA THR A 266 32.17 38.88 2.33
C THR A 266 32.05 39.82 3.53
N LYS A 267 31.76 39.30 4.72
CA LYS A 267 31.74 40.08 5.96
C LYS A 267 33.12 40.68 6.27
N VAL A 268 34.18 39.89 6.15
CA VAL A 268 35.56 40.36 6.35
C VAL A 268 35.92 41.46 5.35
N ALA A 269 35.66 41.24 4.06
CA ALA A 269 35.94 42.22 3.00
C ALA A 269 35.18 43.54 3.24
N ARG A 270 33.92 43.48 3.70
CA ARG A 270 33.14 44.67 4.04
C ARG A 270 33.75 45.46 5.20
N LEU A 271 34.24 44.77 6.24
CA LEU A 271 34.92 45.43 7.36
C LEU A 271 36.23 46.10 6.91
N GLN A 272 36.99 45.43 6.05
CA GLN A 272 38.22 45.99 5.48
C GLN A 272 37.95 47.21 4.61
N LEU A 273 36.90 47.19 3.80
CA LEU A 273 36.47 48.33 2.99
C LEU A 273 36.13 49.52 3.87
N LYS A 274 35.31 49.32 4.91
CA LYS A 274 34.94 50.38 5.85
C LYS A 274 36.17 50.98 6.56
N ALA A 275 37.09 50.14 7.01
CA ALA A 275 38.34 50.62 7.61
C ALA A 275 39.21 51.41 6.61
N GLY A 276 39.21 51.00 5.34
CA GLY A 276 39.86 51.74 4.26
C GLY A 276 39.23 53.10 3.99
N GLU A 277 37.90 53.17 3.95
CA GLU A 277 37.14 54.42 3.80
C GLU A 277 37.42 55.39 4.95
N GLU A 278 37.46 54.90 6.19
CA GLU A 278 37.79 55.71 7.38
C GLU A 278 39.21 56.27 7.31
N ARG A 279 40.19 55.45 6.89
CA ARG A 279 41.58 55.91 6.68
C ARG A 279 41.67 56.95 5.57
N TYR A 280 41.01 56.73 4.45
CA TYR A 280 40.97 57.68 3.35
C TYR A 280 40.37 59.01 3.80
N ALA A 281 39.24 58.98 4.52
CA ALA A 281 38.63 60.18 5.07
C ALA A 281 39.55 60.93 6.06
N ALA A 282 40.36 60.22 6.85
CA ALA A 282 41.36 60.84 7.72
C ALA A 282 42.44 61.58 6.92
N VAL A 283 43.02 60.93 5.91
CA VAL A 283 44.03 61.55 5.04
C VAL A 283 43.47 62.78 4.31
N MET A 284 42.22 62.72 3.87
CA MET A 284 41.56 63.85 3.21
C MET A 284 41.35 65.03 4.17
N ARG A 285 41.01 64.77 5.44
CA ARG A 285 40.93 65.83 6.47
C ARG A 285 42.29 66.47 6.73
N GLU A 286 43.34 65.67 6.90
CA GLU A 286 44.71 66.18 7.10
C GLU A 286 45.17 67.05 5.93
N ARG A 287 44.86 66.63 4.69
CA ARG A 287 45.13 67.42 3.49
C ARG A 287 44.40 68.78 3.53
N ASP A 288 43.12 68.78 3.89
CA ASP A 288 42.31 69.99 3.92
C ASP A 288 42.79 70.95 5.02
N GLU A 289 43.17 70.44 6.19
CA GLU A 289 43.79 71.21 7.27
C GLU A 289 45.12 71.83 6.82
N ALA A 290 45.98 71.04 6.14
CA ALA A 290 47.25 71.53 5.61
C ALA A 290 47.05 72.62 4.54
N LEU A 291 46.02 72.52 3.70
CA LEU A 291 45.68 73.55 2.72
C LEU A 291 45.21 74.84 3.38
N VAL A 292 44.38 74.76 4.42
CA VAL A 292 43.93 75.93 5.19
C VAL A 292 45.11 76.63 5.87
N GLU A 293 45.99 75.86 6.50
CA GLU A 293 47.17 76.39 7.17
C GLU A 293 48.14 77.04 6.17
N ALA A 294 48.37 76.41 5.00
CA ALA A 294 49.17 76.99 3.93
C ALA A 294 48.59 78.33 3.44
N GLN A 295 47.27 78.43 3.26
CA GLN A 295 46.61 79.69 2.90
C GLN A 295 46.77 80.76 3.98
N ARG A 296 46.74 80.38 5.26
CA ARG A 296 46.99 81.30 6.37
C ARG A 296 48.41 81.86 6.32
N TRP A 297 49.42 80.99 6.16
CA TRP A 297 50.81 81.42 6.03
C TRP A 297 51.05 82.31 4.81
N GLN A 298 50.38 82.04 3.68
CA GLN A 298 50.44 82.92 2.51
C GLN A 298 49.92 84.34 2.82
N LYS A 299 48.80 84.45 3.55
CA LYS A 299 48.24 85.74 3.97
C LYS A 299 49.18 86.48 4.92
N GLU A 300 49.73 85.80 5.92
CA GLU A 300 50.68 86.42 6.86
C GLU A 300 51.98 86.84 6.17
N LEU A 301 52.49 86.04 5.23
CA LEU A 301 53.65 86.41 4.41
C LEU A 301 53.38 87.65 3.55
N ALA A 302 52.18 87.76 2.96
CA ALA A 302 51.78 88.94 2.19
C ALA A 302 51.77 90.21 3.07
N LYS A 303 51.17 90.13 4.27
CA LYS A 303 51.18 91.24 5.25
C LYS A 303 52.61 91.64 5.66
N ALA A 304 53.46 90.65 5.95
CA ALA A 304 54.85 90.92 6.34
C ALA A 304 55.65 91.61 5.22
N ARG A 305 55.44 91.20 3.96
CA ARG A 305 56.03 91.86 2.78
C ARG A 305 55.54 93.30 2.63
N GLU A 306 54.25 93.55 2.82
CA GLU A 306 53.68 94.90 2.77
C GLU A 306 54.27 95.81 3.87
N GLN A 307 54.39 95.30 5.10
CA GLN A 307 55.04 96.03 6.21
C GLN A 307 56.50 96.36 5.92
N MET A 308 57.24 95.42 5.33
CA MET A 308 58.64 95.65 4.92
C MET A 308 58.75 96.78 3.89
N LEU A 309 57.91 96.76 2.85
CA LEU A 309 57.87 97.83 1.85
C LEU A 309 57.52 99.20 2.46
N LEU A 310 56.58 99.24 3.42
CA LEU A 310 56.25 100.46 4.14
C LEU A 310 57.43 100.99 4.96
N MET A 311 58.17 100.12 5.64
CA MET A 311 59.36 100.48 6.41
C MET A 311 60.50 100.97 5.52
N GLU A 312 60.70 100.34 4.36
CA GLU A 312 61.67 100.80 3.35
C GLU A 312 61.28 102.18 2.80
N ALA A 313 60.01 102.39 2.45
CA ALA A 313 59.51 103.69 1.99
C ALA A 313 59.60 104.79 3.07
N ALA A 314 59.49 104.42 4.36
CA ALA A 314 59.69 105.35 5.47
C ALA A 314 61.15 105.77 5.64
N ARG A 315 62.13 104.94 5.23
CA ARG A 315 63.57 105.21 5.34
C ARG A 315 64.11 106.11 4.21
N ILE A 316 63.36 106.23 3.10
CA ILE A 316 63.74 107.02 1.92
C ILE A 316 63.17 108.46 1.98
N ARG A 317 62.32 108.77 2.98
CA ARG A 317 61.85 110.13 3.30
C ARG A 317 62.72 110.75 4.40
#